data_AF-A0A9X8DQB9-F1
#
_entry.id   AF-A0A9X8DQB9-F1
#
_cell.length_a   1.000
_cell.length_b   1.000
_cell.length_c   1.000
_cell.angle_alpha   90.00
_cell.angle_beta   90.00
_cell.angle_gamma   90.00
#
_symmetry.space_group_name_H-M   'P 1'
#
loop_
_entity.id
_entity.type
_entity.pdbx_description
1 polymer ?
#
loop_
_entity_poly.entity_id
_entity_poly.type
_entity_poly.pdbx_seq_one_letter_code
_entity_poly.pdbx_strand_id
1 'polypeptide(L)'
;MSVYKVSAALDVPRRTLRDWMAQRHEILAYDGNLKNMKLEPGGRYEDFPDPPGLIEFINHVRDNERALTTTHLILWIKANQREWLTNYLATKQQRTSYDSLLRLLQRGNSKISSGEKHSLSMTAVLTVRADGTKLPILFIMKGVPGGRIESGELATFPSGHHYAVQERAWMDKRVWATFLRDVLGEVIEEPSVVLLDNFESHVS
;
A
#
# COMPACT_ATOMS: atom_id res chain seq x y z
N MET A 1 -0.47 -39.16 -15.19
CA MET A 1 -1.49 -38.88 -16.24
C MET A 1 -0.78 -38.26 -17.44
N SER A 2 -1.03 -38.68 -18.68
CA SER A 2 -0.33 -38.11 -19.86
C SER A 2 -0.78 -36.68 -20.15
N VAL A 3 0.14 -35.80 -20.58
CA VAL A 3 -0.15 -34.41 -21.01
C VAL A 3 -1.27 -34.35 -22.05
N TYR A 4 -1.40 -35.40 -22.87
CA TYR A 4 -2.49 -35.53 -23.84
C TYR A 4 -3.87 -35.62 -23.16
N LYS A 5 -3.99 -36.48 -22.14
CA LYS A 5 -5.25 -36.68 -21.41
C LYS A 5 -5.63 -35.43 -20.62
N VAL A 6 -4.64 -34.75 -20.04
CA VAL A 6 -4.83 -33.51 -19.27
C VAL A 6 -5.25 -32.35 -20.19
N SER A 7 -4.60 -32.21 -21.34
CA SER A 7 -4.94 -31.19 -22.35
C SER A 7 -6.38 -31.33 -22.84
N ALA A 8 -6.81 -32.55 -23.14
CA ALA A 8 -8.19 -32.82 -23.59
C ALA A 8 -9.23 -32.60 -22.48
N ALA A 9 -8.90 -32.88 -21.22
CA ALA A 9 -9.82 -32.71 -20.10
C ALA A 9 -9.98 -31.25 -19.66
N LEU A 10 -8.93 -30.43 -19.80
CA LEU A 10 -8.91 -29.03 -19.32
C LEU A 10 -9.08 -28.00 -20.44
N ASP A 11 -9.17 -28.43 -21.70
CA ASP A 11 -9.18 -27.56 -22.89
C ASP A 11 -8.00 -26.57 -22.94
N VAL A 12 -6.83 -27.00 -22.45
CA VAL A 12 -5.60 -26.20 -22.44
C VAL A 12 -4.63 -26.73 -23.50
N PRO A 13 -4.04 -25.86 -24.35
CA PRO A 13 -3.05 -26.29 -25.33
C PRO A 13 -1.87 -27.04 -24.69
N ARG A 14 -1.46 -28.16 -25.32
CA ARG A 14 -0.36 -29.00 -24.84
C ARG A 14 0.98 -28.27 -24.68
N ARG A 15 1.17 -27.16 -25.40
CA ARG A 15 2.36 -26.30 -25.28
C ARG A 15 2.38 -25.60 -23.92
N THR A 16 1.27 -24.96 -23.57
CA THR A 16 1.07 -24.29 -22.28
C THR A 16 1.28 -25.25 -21.10
N LEU A 17 0.74 -26.47 -21.17
CA LEU A 17 0.95 -27.48 -20.12
C LEU A 17 2.42 -27.90 -19.98
N ARG A 18 3.16 -27.97 -21.08
CA ARG A 18 4.60 -28.26 -21.05
C ARG A 18 5.40 -27.11 -20.48
N ASP A 19 5.06 -25.88 -20.85
CA ASP A 19 5.69 -24.67 -20.34
C ASP A 19 5.47 -24.53 -18.82
N TRP A 20 4.25 -24.80 -18.34
CA TRP A 20 3.94 -24.85 -16.90
C TRP A 20 4.71 -25.97 -16.17
N MET A 21 4.86 -27.16 -16.76
CA MET A 21 5.65 -28.23 -16.15
C MET A 21 7.15 -27.92 -16.13
N ALA A 22 7.65 -27.16 -17.11
CA ALA A 22 9.03 -26.68 -17.14
C ALA A 22 9.29 -25.62 -16.07
N GLN A 23 8.36 -24.66 -15.92
CA GLN A 23 8.42 -23.58 -14.93
C GLN A 23 7.80 -23.95 -13.56
N ARG A 24 7.47 -25.23 -13.34
CA ARG A 24 6.68 -25.67 -12.17
C ARG A 24 7.28 -25.23 -10.84
N HIS A 25 8.60 -25.23 -10.73
CA HIS A 25 9.29 -24.89 -9.50
C HIS A 25 9.16 -23.41 -9.20
N GLU A 26 9.27 -22.55 -10.23
CA GLU A 26 9.07 -21.10 -10.10
C GLU A 26 7.60 -20.76 -9.81
N ILE A 27 6.66 -21.43 -10.48
CA ILE A 27 5.22 -21.22 -10.26
C ILE A 27 4.81 -21.62 -8.83
N LEU A 28 5.31 -22.75 -8.33
CA LEU A 28 4.96 -23.26 -6.99
C LEU A 28 5.73 -22.54 -5.88
N ALA A 29 6.92 -22.00 -6.16
CA ALA A 29 7.70 -21.20 -5.20
C ALA A 29 7.32 -19.72 -5.18
N TYR A 30 6.41 -19.26 -6.06
CA TYR A 30 5.99 -17.87 -6.13
C TYR A 30 5.18 -17.45 -4.91
N ASP A 31 5.72 -16.56 -4.09
CA ASP A 31 5.11 -15.96 -2.90
C ASP A 31 4.58 -14.54 -3.13
N GLY A 32 4.60 -14.09 -4.39
CA GLY A 32 4.22 -12.73 -4.78
C GLY A 32 2.71 -12.51 -5.00
N ASN A 33 2.36 -11.31 -5.48
CA ASN A 33 0.98 -10.89 -5.65
C ASN A 33 0.28 -11.62 -6.82
N LEU A 34 -0.64 -12.52 -6.48
CA LEU A 34 -1.43 -13.36 -7.40
C LEU A 34 -2.29 -12.58 -8.41
N LYS A 35 -2.46 -11.26 -8.27
CA LYS A 35 -3.14 -10.40 -9.27
C LYS A 35 -2.24 -10.03 -10.46
N ASN A 36 -0.92 -10.23 -10.37
CA ASN A 36 0.03 -10.01 -11.46
C ASN A 36 0.51 -11.36 -12.00
N MET A 37 -0.11 -11.83 -13.09
CA MET A 37 0.13 -13.16 -13.68
C MET A 37 1.51 -13.36 -14.38
N LYS A 38 2.48 -12.45 -14.21
CA LYS A 38 3.79 -12.57 -14.86
C LYS A 38 4.86 -12.82 -13.80
N LEU A 39 5.62 -13.91 -13.99
CA LEU A 39 6.79 -14.24 -13.18
C LEU A 39 7.86 -13.14 -13.27
N GLU A 40 8.06 -12.59 -14.47
CA GLU A 40 8.89 -11.41 -14.73
C GLU A 40 8.04 -10.27 -15.33
N PRO A 41 8.06 -9.05 -14.77
CA PRO A 41 7.37 -7.91 -15.35
C PRO A 41 7.92 -7.60 -16.75
N GLY A 42 7.18 -7.96 -17.79
CA GLY A 42 7.58 -7.64 -19.17
C GLY A 42 7.65 -6.12 -19.41
N GLY A 43 8.85 -5.61 -19.71
CA GLY A 43 9.12 -4.23 -20.11
C GLY A 43 10.61 -3.91 -20.07
N ARG A 44 11.07 -2.96 -20.90
CA ARG A 44 12.43 -2.41 -20.76
C ARG A 44 12.55 -1.72 -19.42
N TYR A 45 13.52 -2.12 -18.62
CA TYR A 45 13.84 -1.47 -17.36
C TYR A 45 14.52 -0.14 -17.69
N GLU A 46 13.95 0.97 -17.22
CA GLU A 46 14.63 2.26 -17.22
C GLU A 46 15.12 2.48 -15.79
N ASP A 47 16.42 2.29 -15.58
CA ASP A 47 17.04 2.48 -14.27
C ASP A 47 17.27 3.96 -14.00
N PHE A 48 16.77 4.42 -12.85
CA PHE A 48 17.06 5.75 -12.33
C PHE A 48 18.45 5.72 -11.69
N PRO A 49 19.32 6.72 -11.94
CA PRO A 49 20.76 6.63 -11.65
C PRO A 49 21.11 6.72 -10.17
N ASP A 50 20.18 7.19 -9.32
CA ASP A 50 20.43 7.35 -7.88
C ASP A 50 19.22 6.93 -7.03
N PRO A 51 19.01 5.61 -6.86
CA PRO A 51 17.97 5.09 -5.97
C PRO A 51 18.16 5.49 -4.50
N PRO A 52 19.37 5.44 -3.89
CA PRO A 52 19.56 5.77 -2.47
C PRO A 52 19.19 7.22 -2.12
N GLY A 53 19.70 8.21 -2.87
CA GLY A 53 19.41 9.62 -2.59
C GLY A 53 17.93 9.97 -2.78
N LEU A 54 17.26 9.32 -3.73
CA LEU A 54 15.83 9.49 -3.96
C LEU A 54 15.01 8.89 -2.81
N ILE A 55 15.42 7.74 -2.26
CA ILE A 55 14.77 7.10 -1.12
C ILE A 55 14.89 7.97 0.13
N GLU A 56 16.08 8.53 0.41
CA GLU A 56 16.28 9.44 1.54
C GLU A 56 15.37 10.68 1.43
N PHE A 57 15.25 11.27 0.25
CA PHE A 57 14.34 12.38 0.00
C PHE A 57 12.87 11.99 0.21
N ILE A 58 12.46 10.82 -0.30
CA ILE A 58 11.10 10.31 -0.12
C ILE A 58 10.77 10.11 1.36
N ASN A 59 11.67 9.50 2.12
CA ASN A 59 11.51 9.31 3.56
C ASN A 59 11.44 10.65 4.27
N HIS A 60 12.34 11.59 3.97
CA HIS A 60 12.29 12.93 4.53
C HIS A 60 10.97 13.67 4.26
N VAL A 61 10.42 13.59 3.05
CA VAL A 61 9.12 14.23 2.72
C VAL A 61 7.98 13.59 3.51
N ARG A 62 8.02 12.26 3.70
CA ARG A 62 7.03 11.50 4.48
C ARG A 62 7.14 11.78 5.98
N ASP A 63 8.35 11.85 6.52
CA ASP A 63 8.63 12.15 7.93
C ASP A 63 8.17 13.57 8.31
N ASN A 64 8.12 14.49 7.34
CA ASN A 64 7.57 15.83 7.49
C ASN A 64 6.04 15.91 7.30
N GLU A 65 5.33 14.77 7.30
CA GLU A 65 3.87 14.65 7.11
C GLU A 65 3.33 15.31 5.82
N ARG A 66 4.18 15.45 4.79
CA ARG A 66 3.76 16.03 3.50
C ARG A 66 3.41 14.94 2.51
N ALA A 67 2.34 15.17 1.74
CA ALA A 67 2.01 14.33 0.61
C ALA A 67 3.15 14.32 -0.43
N LEU A 68 3.71 13.15 -0.70
CA LEU A 68 4.71 12.96 -1.74
C LEU A 68 4.05 13.03 -3.13
N THR A 69 4.13 14.19 -3.77
CA THR A 69 3.61 14.38 -5.14
C THR A 69 4.69 14.17 -6.20
N THR A 70 4.27 13.90 -7.45
CA THR A 70 5.19 13.82 -8.61
C THR A 70 6.00 15.11 -8.79
N THR A 71 5.45 16.26 -8.39
CA THR A 71 6.15 17.55 -8.39
C THR A 71 7.38 17.54 -7.49
N HIS A 72 7.27 17.01 -6.27
CA HIS A 72 8.41 16.91 -5.34
C HIS A 72 9.54 16.07 -5.94
N LEU A 73 9.19 14.94 -6.57
CA LEU A 73 10.16 14.07 -7.26
C LEU A 73 10.83 14.80 -8.43
N ILE A 74 10.06 15.54 -9.26
CA ILE A 74 10.62 16.31 -10.37
C ILE A 74 11.56 17.41 -9.88
N LEU A 75 11.20 18.12 -8.81
CA LEU A 75 12.04 19.17 -8.23
C LEU A 75 13.36 18.60 -7.71
N TRP A 76 13.30 17.46 -7.01
CA TRP A 76 14.50 16.76 -6.54
C TRP A 76 15.38 16.30 -7.70
N ILE A 77 14.80 15.69 -8.75
CA ILE A 77 15.56 15.28 -9.95
C ILE A 77 16.22 16.48 -10.64
N LYS A 78 15.51 17.61 -10.74
CA LYS A 78 16.08 18.85 -11.33
C LYS A 78 17.24 19.40 -10.50
N ALA A 79 17.20 19.24 -9.18
CA ALA A 79 18.22 19.74 -8.27
C ALA A 79 19.45 18.81 -8.18
N ASN A 80 19.23 17.50 -8.15
CA ASN A 80 20.26 16.52 -7.82
C ASN A 80 20.76 15.72 -9.05
N GLN A 81 19.95 15.60 -10.11
CA GLN A 81 20.20 14.70 -11.24
C GLN A 81 19.99 15.41 -12.60
N ARG A 82 20.46 16.67 -12.70
CA ARG A 82 20.20 17.54 -13.86
C ARG A 82 20.79 17.00 -15.16
N GLU A 83 22.04 16.53 -15.15
CA GLU A 83 22.71 15.99 -16.34
C GLU A 83 22.02 14.72 -16.85
N TRP A 84 21.63 13.84 -15.93
CA TRP A 84 20.83 12.67 -16.27
C TRP A 84 19.47 13.07 -16.85
N LEU A 85 18.78 14.04 -16.25
CA LEU A 85 17.48 14.51 -16.75
C LEU A 85 17.60 15.07 -18.17
N THR A 86 18.63 15.85 -18.47
CA THR A 86 18.87 16.38 -19.82
C THR A 86 19.16 15.28 -20.83
N ASN A 87 19.99 14.30 -20.47
CA ASN A 87 20.31 13.17 -21.33
C ASN A 87 19.08 12.28 -21.55
N TYR A 88 18.31 12.01 -20.49
CA TYR A 88 17.07 11.25 -20.55
C TYR A 88 16.06 11.90 -21.49
N LEU A 89 15.78 13.20 -21.32
CA LEU A 89 14.84 13.92 -22.18
C LEU A 89 15.32 13.99 -23.64
N ALA A 90 16.64 14.03 -23.89
CA ALA A 90 17.21 14.02 -25.23
C ALA A 90 17.02 12.67 -25.96
N THR A 91 16.93 11.55 -25.23
CA THR A 91 16.63 10.23 -25.83
C THR A 91 15.17 10.06 -26.25
N LYS A 92 14.29 10.98 -25.85
CA LYS A 92 12.84 10.88 -26.06
C LYS A 92 12.38 11.87 -27.11
N GLN A 93 11.28 11.53 -27.77
CA GLN A 93 10.66 12.45 -28.72
C GLN A 93 10.21 13.71 -27.98
N GLN A 94 10.56 14.90 -28.51
CA GLN A 94 10.40 16.18 -27.82
C GLN A 94 8.96 16.47 -27.34
N ARG A 95 7.95 15.94 -28.05
CA ARG A 95 6.53 16.10 -27.68
C ARG A 95 6.07 15.22 -26.52
N THR A 96 6.78 14.13 -26.22
CA THR A 96 6.38 13.12 -25.21
C THR A 96 7.42 12.93 -24.12
N SER A 97 8.50 13.72 -24.14
CA SER A 97 9.63 13.60 -23.22
C SER A 97 9.22 13.79 -21.76
N TYR A 98 8.42 14.82 -21.46
CA TYR A 98 7.88 15.02 -20.11
C TYR A 98 6.87 13.93 -19.70
N ASP A 99 6.02 13.46 -20.62
CA ASP A 99 5.10 12.36 -20.33
C ASP A 99 5.83 11.06 -20.01
N SER A 100 6.96 10.81 -20.68
CA SER A 100 7.81 9.66 -20.38
C SER A 100 8.46 9.75 -19.00
N LEU A 101 8.91 10.95 -18.59
CA LEU A 101 9.42 11.19 -17.24
C LEU A 101 8.34 10.98 -16.17
N LEU A 102 7.13 11.49 -16.40
CA LEU A 102 6.00 11.29 -15.47
C LEU A 102 5.67 9.80 -15.33
N ARG A 103 5.63 9.06 -16.44
CA ARG A 103 5.39 7.60 -16.42
C ARG A 103 6.51 6.84 -15.72
N LEU A 104 7.76 7.26 -15.90
CA LEU A 104 8.92 6.69 -15.21
C LEU A 104 8.80 6.90 -13.69
N LEU A 105 8.44 8.10 -13.24
CA LEU A 105 8.24 8.41 -11.83
C LEU A 105 7.05 7.66 -11.22
N GLN A 106 5.95 7.54 -11.94
CA GLN A 106 4.78 6.75 -11.50
C GLN A 106 5.12 5.26 -11.35
N ARG A 107 5.88 4.69 -12.29
CA ARG A 107 6.35 3.30 -12.22
C ARG A 107 7.42 3.12 -11.13
N GLY A 108 8.33 4.08 -10.99
CA GLY A 108 9.33 4.14 -9.93
C GLY A 108 8.68 4.16 -8.56
N ASN A 109 7.67 5.01 -8.33
CA ASN A 109 6.89 5.01 -7.10
C ASN A 109 6.27 3.64 -6.79
N SER A 110 5.77 2.93 -7.80
CA SER A 110 5.23 1.58 -7.60
C SER A 110 6.29 0.52 -7.24
N LYS A 111 7.57 0.77 -7.56
CA LYS A 111 8.72 -0.06 -7.17
C LYS A 111 9.38 0.39 -5.88
N ILE A 112 9.41 1.68 -5.56
CA ILE A 112 9.90 2.20 -4.27
C ILE A 112 8.86 1.89 -3.17
N SER A 113 7.59 1.70 -3.54
CA SER A 113 6.58 1.03 -2.71
C SER A 113 6.78 -0.48 -2.57
N SER A 114 7.82 -1.10 -3.17
CA SER A 114 8.17 -2.49 -2.85
C SER A 114 8.87 -2.61 -1.50
N GLY A 115 9.27 -1.48 -0.88
CA GLY A 115 9.30 -1.37 0.57
C GLY A 115 7.85 -1.29 1.03
N GLU A 116 7.32 -2.44 1.46
CA GLU A 116 5.95 -2.69 1.91
C GLU A 116 4.86 -1.87 1.19
N LYS A 117 4.21 -2.52 0.21
CA LYS A 117 2.85 -2.15 -0.20
C LYS A 117 1.88 -2.43 0.95
N HIS A 118 1.96 -1.59 1.97
CA HIS A 118 0.91 -1.34 2.92
C HIS A 118 -0.20 -0.60 2.16
N SER A 119 -1.00 -1.31 1.37
CA SER A 119 -2.38 -0.86 1.17
C SER A 119 -3.10 -1.09 2.49
N LEU A 120 -2.73 -0.33 3.52
CA LEU A 120 -3.43 -0.23 4.78
C LEU A 120 -4.71 0.51 4.44
N SER A 121 -5.72 -0.22 3.93
CA SER A 121 -7.08 0.24 4.19
C SER A 121 -7.17 0.30 5.71
N MET A 122 -7.21 1.49 6.25
CA MET A 122 -7.26 1.74 7.68
C MET A 122 -8.44 2.67 7.90
N THR A 123 -9.25 2.36 8.90
CA THR A 123 -10.32 3.25 9.33
C THR A 123 -9.91 3.86 10.65
N ALA A 124 -9.94 5.19 10.75
CA ALA A 124 -9.74 5.91 12.00
C ALA A 124 -11.09 6.38 12.52
N VAL A 125 -11.45 5.96 13.73
CA VAL A 125 -12.66 6.44 14.41
C VAL A 125 -12.26 7.61 15.29
N LEU A 126 -12.66 8.80 14.86
CA LEU A 126 -12.46 10.05 15.60
C LEU A 126 -13.66 10.29 16.50
N THR A 127 -13.40 10.61 17.76
CA THR A 127 -14.47 10.89 18.72
C THR A 127 -14.19 12.19 19.46
N VAL A 128 -15.22 13.04 19.52
CA VAL A 128 -15.17 14.33 20.19
C VAL A 128 -16.39 14.43 21.10
N ARG A 129 -16.18 14.82 22.36
CA ARG A 129 -17.25 15.08 23.32
C ARG A 129 -17.86 16.46 23.09
N ALA A 130 -19.07 16.68 23.57
CA ALA A 130 -19.79 17.95 23.41
C ALA A 130 -19.03 19.18 23.97
N ASP A 131 -18.16 18.99 24.94
CA ASP A 131 -17.29 20.04 25.51
C ASP A 131 -16.00 20.30 24.70
N GLY A 132 -15.86 19.64 23.53
CA GLY A 132 -14.71 19.78 22.65
C GLY A 132 -13.52 18.86 22.99
N THR A 133 -13.62 18.04 24.04
CA THR A 133 -12.57 17.07 24.38
C THR A 133 -12.45 16.04 23.27
N LYS A 134 -11.24 15.89 22.70
CA LYS A 134 -10.93 14.82 21.75
C LYS A 134 -10.54 13.57 22.53
N LEU A 135 -11.16 12.44 22.19
CA LEU A 135 -10.85 11.15 22.81
C LEU A 135 -9.75 10.41 22.03
N PRO A 136 -9.12 9.39 22.64
CA PRO A 136 -8.22 8.49 21.94
C PRO A 136 -8.82 7.98 20.62
N ILE A 137 -8.02 7.99 19.56
CA ILE A 137 -8.44 7.50 18.24
C ILE A 137 -8.43 5.97 18.28
N LEU A 138 -9.47 5.34 17.71
CA LEU A 138 -9.45 3.92 17.41
C LEU A 138 -9.08 3.69 15.95
N PHE A 139 -7.91 3.11 15.72
CA PHE A 139 -7.44 2.69 14.40
C PHE A 139 -7.84 1.25 14.12
N ILE A 140 -8.48 1.01 12.99
CA ILE A 140 -8.88 -0.31 12.49
C ILE A 140 -7.98 -0.66 11.32
N MET A 141 -7.03 -1.55 11.56
CA MET A 141 -6.05 -1.99 10.58
C MET A 141 -6.60 -3.15 9.75
N LYS A 142 -6.41 -3.11 8.42
CA LYS A 142 -6.77 -4.25 7.58
C LYS A 142 -5.84 -5.42 7.85
N GLY A 143 -6.38 -6.53 8.33
CA GLY A 143 -5.60 -7.73 8.58
C GLY A 143 -6.44 -8.86 9.16
N VAL A 144 -5.82 -10.03 9.27
CA VAL A 144 -6.45 -11.18 9.92
C VAL A 144 -6.37 -10.97 11.44
N PRO A 145 -7.49 -10.99 12.18
CA PRO A 145 -7.47 -10.96 13.64
C PRO A 145 -6.59 -12.09 14.21
N GLY A 146 -5.75 -11.79 15.19
CA GLY A 146 -4.74 -12.70 15.74
C GLY A 146 -3.56 -12.99 14.82
N GLY A 147 -3.52 -12.38 13.63
CA GLY A 147 -2.44 -12.51 12.66
C GLY A 147 -1.19 -11.71 13.06
N ARG A 148 -0.25 -11.63 12.12
CA ARG A 148 1.06 -10.97 12.32
C ARG A 148 0.96 -9.53 12.83
N ILE A 149 0.00 -8.76 12.33
CA ILE A 149 -0.19 -7.35 12.72
C ILE A 149 -0.57 -7.27 14.21
N GLU A 150 -1.61 -8.01 14.61
CA GLU A 150 -2.12 -7.99 15.99
C GLU A 150 -1.12 -8.57 16.99
N SER A 151 -0.39 -9.62 16.59
CA SER A 151 0.52 -10.35 17.47
C SER A 151 1.93 -9.75 17.61
N GLY A 152 2.41 -9.01 16.61
CA GLY A 152 3.80 -8.53 16.59
C GLY A 152 3.99 -7.04 16.35
N GLU A 153 3.05 -6.37 15.69
CA GLU A 153 3.28 -5.00 15.18
C GLU A 153 2.54 -3.95 16.01
N LEU A 154 1.36 -4.26 16.56
CA LEU A 154 0.58 -3.29 17.35
C LEU A 154 1.35 -2.73 18.56
N ALA A 155 2.24 -3.51 19.16
CA ALA A 155 3.07 -3.07 20.29
C ALA A 155 4.09 -1.99 19.90
N THR A 156 4.38 -1.82 18.61
CA THR A 156 5.29 -0.79 18.10
C THR A 156 4.56 0.51 17.73
N PHE A 157 3.23 0.50 17.72
CA PHE A 157 2.44 1.67 17.36
C PHE A 157 2.38 2.69 18.51
N PRO A 158 2.15 3.98 18.19
CA PRO A 158 2.10 5.05 19.20
C PRO A 158 1.13 4.74 20.35
N SER A 159 1.60 4.85 21.59
CA SER A 159 0.75 4.71 22.78
C SER A 159 -0.25 5.88 22.90
N GLY A 160 -1.37 5.65 23.58
CA GLY A 160 -2.42 6.66 23.81
C GLY A 160 -3.56 6.61 22.81
N HIS A 161 -3.55 5.62 21.91
CA HIS A 161 -4.61 5.30 20.97
C HIS A 161 -4.94 3.81 21.03
N HIS A 162 -6.10 3.45 20.51
CA HIS A 162 -6.54 2.05 20.46
C HIS A 162 -6.36 1.51 19.05
N TYR A 163 -6.04 0.23 18.96
CA TYR A 163 -5.79 -0.44 17.69
C TYR A 163 -6.57 -1.75 17.65
N ALA A 164 -7.26 -1.98 16.53
CA ALA A 164 -7.96 -3.22 16.25
C ALA A 164 -7.57 -3.72 14.86
N VAL A 165 -7.51 -5.04 14.68
CA VAL A 165 -7.24 -5.66 13.38
C VAL A 165 -8.51 -6.32 12.86
N GLN A 166 -8.90 -6.03 11.61
CA GLN A 166 -10.14 -6.50 11.00
C GLN A 166 -9.91 -6.75 9.50
N GLU A 167 -10.48 -7.84 8.93
CA GLU A 167 -10.14 -8.30 7.58
C GLU A 167 -10.36 -7.28 6.44
N ARG A 168 -11.35 -6.41 6.60
CA ARG A 168 -11.71 -5.36 5.64
C ARG A 168 -11.55 -3.95 6.22
N ALA A 169 -10.99 -3.83 7.43
CA ALA A 169 -10.77 -2.55 8.12
C ALA A 169 -12.03 -1.67 8.27
N TRP A 170 -13.17 -2.28 8.57
CA TRP A 170 -14.42 -1.55 8.85
C TRP A 170 -14.90 -1.84 10.27
N MET A 171 -15.79 -1.00 10.77
CA MET A 171 -16.35 -1.13 12.11
C MET A 171 -17.44 -2.21 12.14
N ASP A 172 -17.05 -3.43 12.46
CA ASP A 172 -17.99 -4.53 12.71
C ASP A 172 -18.43 -4.56 14.19
N LYS A 173 -19.33 -5.50 14.52
CA LYS A 173 -19.87 -5.66 15.89
C LYS A 173 -18.78 -5.86 16.94
N ARG A 174 -17.67 -6.53 16.61
CA ARG A 174 -16.57 -6.79 17.54
C ARG A 174 -15.78 -5.52 17.79
N VAL A 175 -15.40 -4.82 16.73
CA VAL A 175 -14.66 -3.55 16.84
C VAL A 175 -15.52 -2.47 17.51
N TRP A 176 -16.82 -2.44 17.26
CA TRP A 176 -17.78 -1.59 17.96
C TRP A 176 -17.81 -1.86 19.47
N ALA A 177 -17.83 -3.13 19.89
CA ALA A 177 -17.79 -3.47 21.31
C ALA A 177 -16.48 -3.03 21.98
N THR A 178 -15.34 -3.15 21.27
CA THR A 178 -14.05 -2.63 21.73
C THR A 178 -14.08 -1.11 21.88
N PHE A 179 -14.63 -0.38 20.89
CA PHE A 179 -14.79 1.07 20.97
C PHE A 179 -15.63 1.50 22.17
N LEU A 180 -16.79 0.86 22.38
CA LEU A 180 -17.67 1.17 23.51
C LEU A 180 -16.99 0.90 24.85
N ARG A 181 -16.23 -0.19 24.97
CA ARG A 181 -15.60 -0.61 26.23
C ARG A 181 -14.35 0.21 26.55
N ASP A 182 -13.44 0.31 25.58
CA ASP A 182 -12.07 0.77 25.82
C ASP A 182 -11.90 2.26 25.51
N VAL A 183 -12.73 2.86 24.65
CA VAL A 183 -12.65 4.30 24.34
C VAL A 183 -13.73 5.08 25.08
N LEU A 184 -14.99 4.66 24.93
CA LEU A 184 -16.10 5.38 25.55
C LEU A 184 -16.31 4.99 27.01
N GLY A 185 -16.11 3.72 27.38
CA GLY A 185 -16.32 3.23 28.73
C GLY A 185 -15.41 3.87 29.77
N GLU A 186 -14.24 4.36 29.36
CA GLU A 186 -13.32 5.09 30.24
C GLU A 186 -13.75 6.54 30.51
N VAL A 187 -14.66 7.10 29.70
CA VAL A 187 -14.96 8.54 29.69
C VAL A 187 -16.43 8.85 29.93
N ILE A 188 -17.33 7.90 29.70
CA ILE A 188 -18.77 8.07 29.93
C ILE A 188 -19.10 7.73 31.39
N GLU A 189 -19.30 8.77 32.20
CA GLU A 189 -19.75 8.65 33.59
C GLU A 189 -21.29 8.71 33.73
N GLU A 190 -21.97 9.30 32.74
CA GLU A 190 -23.40 9.57 32.75
C GLU A 190 -24.11 9.09 31.48
N PRO A 191 -25.44 8.84 31.51
CA PRO A 191 -26.21 8.49 30.33
C PRO A 191 -25.98 9.50 29.19
N SER A 192 -25.38 9.03 28.10
CA SER A 192 -24.91 9.85 26.99
C SER A 192 -25.49 9.40 25.66
N VAL A 193 -25.62 10.33 24.71
CA VAL A 193 -26.05 10.04 23.34
C VAL A 193 -24.83 10.06 22.43
N VAL A 194 -24.64 8.99 21.65
CA VAL A 194 -23.58 8.90 20.64
C VAL A 194 -24.17 9.22 19.27
N LEU A 195 -23.62 10.24 18.61
CA LEU A 195 -23.94 10.56 17.21
C LEU A 195 -22.84 9.97 16.33
N LEU A 196 -23.24 9.10 15.39
CA LEU A 196 -22.33 8.44 14.47
C LEU A 196 -22.51 9.03 13.07
N ASP A 197 -21.40 9.41 12.46
CA ASP A 197 -21.33 9.83 11.06
C ASP A 197 -20.30 8.97 10.32
N ASN A 198 -20.63 8.58 9.09
CA ASN A 198 -19.72 7.83 8.22
C ASN A 198 -18.99 8.84 7.33
N PHE A 199 -17.98 9.48 7.89
CA PHE A 199 -17.21 10.50 7.18
C PHE A 199 -16.30 9.86 6.13
N GLU A 200 -16.71 9.87 4.86
CA GLU A 200 -15.85 9.50 3.74
C GLU A 200 -14.94 10.68 3.37
N SER A 201 -13.74 10.73 3.94
CA SER A 201 -12.69 11.66 3.49
C SER A 201 -11.68 10.95 2.59
N HIS A 202 -11.65 11.33 1.31
CA HIS A 202 -10.55 10.97 0.43
C HIS A 202 -9.36 11.87 0.69
N VAL A 203 -8.32 11.34 1.33
CA VAL A 203 -7.01 12.00 1.41
C VAL A 203 -6.28 11.65 0.11
N SER A 204 -6.16 12.62 -0.81
CA SER A 204 -5.47 12.51 -2.09
C SER A 204 -3.96 12.67 -1.97
#